data_AF-A0A5C9EEM3-F1
#
_entry.id   AF-A0A5C9EEM3-F1
#
_cell.length_a   1.000
_cell.length_b   1.000
_cell.length_c   1.000
_cell.angle_alpha   90.00
_cell.angle_beta   90.00
_cell.angle_gamma   90.00
#
_symmetry.space_group_name_H-M   'P 1'
#
loop_
_entity.id
_entity.type
_entity.pdbx_description
1 polymer ?
#
loop_
_entity_poly.entity_id
_entity_poly.type
_entity_poly.pdbx_seq_one_letter_code
_entity_poly.pdbx_strand_id
1 'polypeptide(L)'
;MNVVLESVQIPSAQNQKSEGRQERLRMRRFLLNRVFRYHKIEEGMTTLSEEEYNELAAISQIPLQEVKGIIERFLREMTHIERFFRTCDLLTSSNPDKLEKRLRIYLHKCYRIAPIFDYHRAKKNLARLQKFFKLEGYWQKITTQITFTIYITDKNNQKKHRKIIQKNLRNLTSCSAFAFHRLINQLKRKGIIV
;
A
#
# COMPACT_ATOMS: atom_id res chain seq x y z
N MET A 1 32.83 -25.85 -47.92
CA MET A 1 31.70 -25.85 -46.96
C MET A 1 32.06 -24.88 -45.85
N ASN A 2 31.53 -23.65 -45.89
CA ASN A 2 31.76 -22.65 -44.85
C ASN A 2 30.69 -22.80 -43.77
N VAL A 3 31.12 -23.18 -42.56
CA VAL A 3 30.28 -23.18 -41.37
C VAL A 3 30.16 -21.73 -40.89
N VAL A 4 28.99 -21.13 -41.08
CA VAL A 4 28.65 -19.83 -40.48
C VAL A 4 28.36 -20.10 -39.01
N LEU A 5 29.28 -19.72 -38.13
CA LEU A 5 29.04 -19.66 -36.69
C LEU A 5 28.10 -18.47 -36.42
N GLU A 6 26.82 -18.77 -36.20
CA GLU A 6 25.89 -17.80 -35.64
C GLU A 6 26.40 -17.36 -34.27
N SER A 7 26.71 -16.07 -34.15
CA SER A 7 27.08 -15.44 -32.90
C SER A 7 25.89 -15.46 -31.94
N VAL A 8 25.92 -16.39 -30.99
CA VAL A 8 25.01 -16.39 -29.84
C VAL A 8 25.21 -15.08 -29.09
N GLN A 9 24.26 -14.15 -29.24
CA GLN A 9 24.22 -12.91 -28.48
C GLN A 9 23.91 -13.25 -27.01
N ILE A 10 24.96 -13.39 -26.20
CA ILE A 10 24.83 -13.53 -24.74
C ILE A 10 24.32 -12.19 -24.19
N PRO A 11 23.15 -12.14 -23.54
CA PRO A 11 22.63 -10.90 -22.96
C PRO A 11 23.61 -10.34 -21.92
N SER A 12 23.90 -9.04 -22.01
CA SER A 12 24.80 -8.37 -21.08
C SER A 12 24.30 -8.46 -19.62
N ALA A 13 25.21 -8.69 -18.68
CA ALA A 13 24.88 -8.87 -17.25
C ALA A 13 24.11 -7.70 -16.60
N GLN A 14 24.12 -6.52 -17.22
CA GLN A 14 23.34 -5.36 -16.79
C GLN A 14 21.84 -5.49 -17.13
N ASN A 15 21.50 -6.09 -18.28
CA ASN A 15 20.11 -6.34 -18.67
C ASN A 15 19.47 -7.39 -17.75
N GLN A 16 20.18 -8.50 -17.48
CA GLN A 16 19.70 -9.57 -16.59
C GLN A 16 19.43 -9.10 -15.14
N LYS A 17 20.28 -8.22 -14.59
CA LYS A 17 20.08 -7.65 -13.24
C LYS A 17 18.86 -6.74 -13.17
N SER A 18 18.56 -6.01 -14.25
CA SER A 18 17.43 -5.09 -14.31
C SER A 18 16.08 -5.83 -14.40
N GLU A 19 16.05 -6.91 -15.17
CA GLU A 19 14.88 -7.78 -15.36
C GLU A 19 14.51 -8.51 -14.06
N GLY A 20 15.47 -9.16 -13.41
CA GLY A 20 15.24 -9.86 -12.15
C GLY A 20 14.85 -8.94 -10.98
N ARG A 21 15.10 -7.63 -11.08
CA ARG A 21 14.60 -6.64 -10.12
C ARG A 21 13.15 -6.27 -10.42
N GLN A 22 12.80 -6.05 -11.69
CA GLN A 22 11.44 -5.71 -12.09
C GLN A 22 10.47 -6.86 -11.78
N GLU A 23 10.89 -8.09 -12.05
CA GLU A 23 10.11 -9.29 -11.76
C GLU A 23 9.80 -9.41 -10.26
N ARG A 24 10.82 -9.30 -9.40
CA ARG A 24 10.61 -9.31 -7.94
C ARG A 24 9.66 -8.22 -7.45
N LEU A 25 9.69 -7.03 -8.06
CA LEU A 25 8.74 -5.96 -7.75
C LEU A 25 7.31 -6.31 -8.21
N ARG A 26 7.15 -6.96 -9.37
CA ARG A 26 5.85 -7.44 -9.87
C ARG A 26 5.28 -8.52 -8.96
N MET A 27 6.10 -9.51 -8.57
CA MET A 27 5.73 -10.58 -7.64
C MET A 27 5.29 -10.02 -6.30
N ARG A 28 6.12 -9.18 -5.68
CA ARG A 28 5.78 -8.50 -4.42
C ARG A 28 4.47 -7.74 -4.54
N ARG A 29 4.27 -6.99 -5.63
CA ARG A 29 3.03 -6.25 -5.85
C ARG A 29 1.82 -7.17 -5.96
N PHE A 30 1.94 -8.27 -6.68
CA PHE A 30 0.88 -9.25 -6.86
C PHE A 30 0.47 -9.88 -5.51
N LEU A 31 1.45 -10.45 -4.80
CA LEU A 31 1.24 -11.12 -3.51
C LEU A 31 0.62 -10.18 -2.48
N LEU A 32 1.18 -8.98 -2.31
CA LEU A 32 0.65 -8.02 -1.35
C LEU A 32 -0.75 -7.52 -1.72
N ASN A 33 -1.06 -7.37 -3.01
CA ASN A 33 -2.44 -7.06 -3.42
C ASN A 33 -3.43 -8.17 -3.07
N ARG A 34 -3.01 -9.44 -3.17
CA ARG A 34 -3.83 -10.59 -2.75
C ARG A 34 -4.02 -10.58 -1.23
N VAL A 35 -2.95 -10.51 -0.47
CA VAL A 35 -2.99 -10.45 1.00
C VAL A 35 -3.95 -9.36 1.50
N PHE A 36 -3.82 -8.12 1.00
CA PHE A 36 -4.68 -7.02 1.45
C PHE A 36 -6.17 -7.14 1.10
N ARG A 37 -6.53 -8.01 0.15
CA ARG A 37 -7.91 -8.13 -0.35
C ARG A 37 -8.59 -9.41 0.14
N TYR A 38 -7.84 -10.46 0.45
CA TYR A 38 -8.38 -11.79 0.75
C TYR A 38 -8.07 -12.27 2.17
N HIS A 39 -6.96 -11.83 2.77
CA HIS A 39 -6.52 -12.30 4.09
C HIS A 39 -6.68 -11.20 5.14
N LYS A 40 -7.07 -11.56 6.36
CA LYS A 40 -7.14 -10.60 7.46
C LYS A 40 -5.75 -10.45 8.07
N ILE A 41 -5.22 -9.23 8.05
CA ILE A 41 -3.92 -8.94 8.68
C ILE A 41 -4.21 -8.40 10.08
N GLU A 42 -3.74 -9.09 11.09
CA GLU A 42 -3.86 -8.66 12.48
C GLU A 42 -2.72 -7.72 12.89
N GLU A 43 -2.94 -6.98 13.97
CA GLU A 43 -1.92 -6.12 14.54
C GLU A 43 -0.75 -6.96 15.07
N GLY A 44 0.49 -6.54 14.80
CA GLY A 44 1.68 -7.26 15.25
C GLY A 44 1.89 -8.63 14.60
N MET A 45 1.06 -9.01 13.63
CA MET A 45 1.17 -10.27 12.89
C MET A 45 2.53 -10.35 12.19
N THR A 46 3.25 -11.45 12.38
CA THR A 46 4.58 -11.69 11.78
C THR A 46 4.57 -12.76 10.69
N THR A 47 3.54 -13.61 10.68
CA THR A 47 3.37 -14.71 9.72
C THR A 47 1.90 -14.94 9.39
N LEU A 48 1.61 -15.47 8.21
CA LEU A 48 0.32 -16.07 7.84
C LEU A 48 0.24 -17.53 8.28
N SER A 49 -0.94 -18.15 8.15
CA SER A 49 -1.08 -19.60 8.32
C SER A 49 -0.43 -20.37 7.17
N GLU A 50 -0.12 -21.66 7.38
CA GLU A 50 0.45 -22.50 6.33
C GLU A 50 -0.53 -22.68 5.16
N GLU A 51 -1.83 -22.79 5.43
CA GLU A 51 -2.85 -22.85 4.38
C GLU A 51 -2.85 -21.58 3.51
N GLU A 52 -2.75 -20.40 4.15
CA GLU A 52 -2.69 -19.11 3.43
C GLU A 52 -1.43 -19.00 2.56
N TYR A 53 -0.28 -19.46 3.04
CA TYR A 53 0.93 -19.47 2.23
C TYR A 53 0.85 -20.43 1.06
N ASN A 54 0.31 -21.64 1.27
CA ASN A 54 0.12 -22.63 0.22
C ASN A 54 -0.85 -22.12 -0.85
N GLU A 55 -1.96 -21.47 -0.46
CA GLU A 55 -2.89 -20.82 -1.37
C GLU A 55 -2.18 -19.75 -2.21
N LEU A 56 -1.42 -18.86 -1.57
CA LEU A 56 -0.70 -17.80 -2.27
C LEU A 56 0.35 -18.33 -3.23
N ALA A 57 1.10 -19.36 -2.85
CA ALA A 57 2.07 -20.04 -3.70
C ALA A 57 1.41 -20.66 -4.93
N ALA A 58 0.33 -21.42 -4.74
CA ALA A 58 -0.42 -22.06 -5.81
C ALA A 58 -1.03 -21.04 -6.80
N ILE A 59 -1.65 -19.98 -6.30
CA ILE A 59 -2.29 -18.95 -7.16
C ILE A 59 -1.25 -18.13 -7.91
N SER A 60 -0.09 -17.86 -7.30
CA SER A 60 0.94 -17.02 -7.90
C SER A 60 1.93 -17.79 -8.77
N GLN A 61 1.96 -19.12 -8.65
CA GLN A 61 2.99 -19.99 -9.25
C GLN A 61 4.41 -19.58 -8.81
N ILE A 62 4.53 -19.09 -7.58
CA ILE A 62 5.81 -18.68 -6.96
C ILE A 62 6.20 -19.75 -5.94
N PRO A 63 7.48 -20.15 -5.85
CA PRO A 63 7.94 -21.07 -4.83
C PRO A 63 7.54 -20.63 -3.42
N LEU A 64 7.03 -21.57 -2.62
CA LEU A 64 6.50 -21.31 -1.27
C LEU A 64 7.49 -20.51 -0.39
N GLN A 65 8.77 -20.86 -0.46
CA GLN A 65 9.82 -20.21 0.32
C GLN A 65 9.99 -18.73 -0.06
N GLU A 66 9.85 -18.38 -1.34
CA GLU A 66 9.88 -16.99 -1.80
C GLU A 66 8.64 -16.22 -1.36
N VAL A 67 7.46 -16.85 -1.42
CA VAL A 67 6.22 -16.25 -0.90
C VAL A 67 6.37 -15.93 0.58
N LYS A 68 6.79 -16.89 1.41
CA LYS A 68 7.06 -16.68 2.84
C LYS A 68 8.04 -15.52 3.05
N GLY A 69 9.19 -15.54 2.37
CA GLY A 69 10.19 -14.48 2.46
C GLY A 69 9.66 -13.08 2.11
N ILE A 70 8.81 -12.96 1.10
CA ILE A 70 8.19 -11.68 0.70
C ILE A 70 7.18 -11.20 1.74
N ILE A 71 6.27 -12.09 2.18
CA ILE A 71 5.17 -11.75 3.07
C ILE A 71 5.67 -11.45 4.48
N GLU A 72 6.50 -12.30 5.07
CA GLU A 72 7.02 -12.07 6.41
C GLU A 72 7.86 -10.79 6.48
N ARG A 73 8.65 -10.51 5.44
CA ARG A 73 9.38 -9.24 5.35
C ARG A 73 8.42 -8.06 5.33
N PHE A 74 7.35 -8.15 4.54
CA PHE A 74 6.31 -7.12 4.52
C PHE A 74 5.65 -6.95 5.90
N LEU A 75 5.29 -8.04 6.58
CA LEU A 75 4.67 -8.01 7.90
C LEU A 75 5.58 -7.34 8.93
N ARG A 76 6.89 -7.66 8.92
CA ARG A 76 7.89 -6.96 9.74
C ARG A 76 7.98 -5.47 9.43
N GLU A 77 8.02 -5.10 8.15
CA GLU A 77 8.00 -3.69 7.72
C GLU A 77 6.71 -2.96 8.18
N MET A 78 5.58 -3.67 8.18
CA MET A 78 4.28 -3.16 8.65
C MET A 78 4.29 -2.90 10.16
N THR A 79 4.80 -3.84 10.96
CA THR A 79 4.94 -3.67 12.42
C THR A 79 5.85 -2.48 12.77
N HIS A 80 6.94 -2.28 12.01
CA HIS A 80 7.83 -1.14 12.21
C HIS A 80 7.14 0.21 11.90
N ILE A 81 6.43 0.31 10.77
CA ILE A 81 5.75 1.57 10.43
C ILE A 81 4.58 1.85 11.39
N GLU A 82 3.89 0.81 11.86
CA GLU A 82 2.84 0.94 12.85
C GLU A 82 3.39 1.50 14.17
N ARG A 83 4.48 0.91 14.69
CA ARG A 83 5.17 1.41 15.89
C ARG A 83 5.60 2.86 15.71
N PHE A 84 6.18 3.19 14.56
CA PHE A 84 6.54 4.57 14.21
C PHE A 84 5.34 5.51 14.28
N PHE A 85 4.19 5.16 13.72
CA PHE A 85 3.01 6.02 13.74
C PHE A 85 2.38 6.18 15.13
N ARG A 86 2.57 5.20 16.03
CA ARG A 86 2.10 5.27 17.41
C ARG A 86 2.96 6.16 18.28
N THR A 87 4.28 6.13 18.08
CA THR A 87 5.24 6.89 18.89
C THR A 87 5.52 8.27 18.31
N CYS A 88 5.34 8.46 17.02
CA CYS A 88 5.51 9.76 16.40
C CYS A 88 4.28 10.61 16.69
N ASP A 89 4.49 11.69 17.45
CA ASP A 89 3.46 12.69 17.68
C ASP A 89 3.24 13.51 16.41
N LEU A 90 2.48 12.92 15.50
CA LEU A 90 2.09 13.52 14.23
C LEU A 90 0.95 14.51 14.46
N LEU A 91 1.21 15.52 15.29
CA LEU A 91 0.31 16.63 15.49
C LEU A 91 0.25 17.48 14.22
N THR A 92 -0.98 17.87 13.92
CA THR A 92 -1.40 18.87 12.93
C THR A 92 -0.39 20.02 12.86
N SER A 93 0.41 20.06 11.80
CA SER A 93 1.25 21.23 11.56
C SER A 93 0.34 22.42 11.30
N SER A 94 0.53 23.52 12.04
CA SER A 94 -0.20 24.79 11.83
C SER A 94 0.04 25.39 10.44
N ASN A 95 1.03 24.87 9.70
CA ASN A 95 1.33 25.25 8.32
C ASN A 95 0.78 24.18 7.34
N PRO A 96 -0.28 24.51 6.57
CA PRO A 96 -0.90 23.58 5.62
C PRO A 96 0.06 23.02 4.56
N ASP A 97 1.01 23.81 4.07
CA ASP A 97 1.96 23.37 3.02
C ASP A 97 2.96 22.35 3.57
N LYS A 98 3.42 22.56 4.81
CA LYS A 98 4.26 21.58 5.53
C LYS A 98 3.48 20.29 5.80
N LEU A 99 2.19 20.39 6.12
CA LEU A 99 1.32 19.24 6.33
C LEU A 99 1.14 18.43 5.05
N GLU A 100 0.83 19.07 3.92
CA GLU A 100 0.67 18.39 2.63
C GLU A 100 1.97 17.66 2.23
N LYS A 101 3.12 18.31 2.37
CA LYS A 101 4.43 17.69 2.10
C LYS A 101 4.65 16.45 2.96
N ARG A 102 4.35 16.51 4.26
CA ARG A 102 4.44 15.35 5.17
C ARG A 102 3.50 14.22 4.75
N LEU A 103 2.25 14.54 4.45
CA LEU A 103 1.26 13.55 3.99
C LEU A 103 1.73 12.83 2.72
N ARG A 104 2.31 13.55 1.76
CA ARG A 104 2.88 12.95 0.55
C ARG A 104 4.05 12.00 0.84
N ILE A 105 4.93 12.37 1.77
CA ILE A 105 6.06 11.53 2.20
C ILE A 105 5.52 10.24 2.82
N TYR A 106 4.60 10.32 3.79
CA TYR A 106 4.07 9.14 4.44
C TYR A 106 3.21 8.28 3.53
N LEU A 107 2.42 8.88 2.63
CA LEU A 107 1.72 8.14 1.57
C LEU A 107 2.70 7.37 0.68
N HIS A 108 3.85 7.97 0.35
CA HIS A 108 4.91 7.29 -0.39
C HIS A 108 5.53 6.13 0.42
N LYS A 109 5.79 6.33 1.71
CA LYS A 109 6.29 5.26 2.60
C LYS A 109 5.31 4.09 2.65
N CYS A 110 4.01 4.34 2.83
CA CYS A 110 2.98 3.30 2.78
C CYS A 110 2.98 2.56 1.43
N TYR A 111 3.09 3.29 0.30
CA TYR A 111 3.15 2.68 -1.03
C TYR A 111 4.41 1.81 -1.23
N ARG A 112 5.55 2.23 -0.69
CA ARG A 112 6.81 1.47 -0.76
C ARG A 112 6.71 0.15 0.01
N ILE A 113 6.06 0.15 1.17
CA ILE A 113 5.80 -1.05 1.97
C ILE A 113 4.76 -1.94 1.28
N ALA A 114 3.62 -1.36 0.90
CA ALA A 114 2.49 -2.07 0.31
C ALA A 114 2.02 -1.37 -0.98
N PRO A 115 2.52 -1.77 -2.17
CA PRO A 115 2.14 -1.19 -3.46
C PRO A 115 0.76 -1.70 -3.95
N ILE A 116 -0.26 -1.57 -3.11
CA ILE A 116 -1.61 -2.16 -3.27
C ILE A 116 -2.65 -1.21 -3.86
N PHE A 117 -2.28 0.06 -4.06
CA PHE A 117 -3.11 1.12 -4.59
C PHE A 117 -2.38 1.88 -5.69
N ASP A 118 -3.12 2.66 -6.50
CA ASP A 118 -2.51 3.53 -7.51
C ASP A 118 -1.94 4.78 -6.84
N TYR A 119 -0.61 4.87 -6.77
CA TYR A 119 0.08 5.98 -6.12
C TYR A 119 -0.17 7.32 -6.80
N HIS A 120 -0.21 7.37 -8.13
CA HIS A 120 -0.43 8.61 -8.87
C HIS A 120 -1.83 9.16 -8.61
N ARG A 121 -2.83 8.28 -8.62
CA ARG A 121 -4.20 8.63 -8.29
C ARG A 121 -4.34 9.00 -6.81
N ALA A 122 -3.68 8.29 -5.92
CA ALA A 122 -3.67 8.61 -4.48
C ALA A 122 -3.13 10.02 -4.21
N LYS A 123 -2.07 10.46 -4.90
CA LYS A 123 -1.58 11.85 -4.79
C LYS A 123 -2.63 12.88 -5.20
N LYS A 124 -3.34 12.66 -6.31
CA LYS A 124 -4.41 13.57 -6.75
C LYS A 124 -5.56 13.62 -5.75
N ASN A 125 -5.95 12.46 -5.22
CA ASN A 125 -6.98 12.34 -4.20
C ASN A 125 -6.58 13.01 -2.88
N LEU A 126 -5.31 12.90 -2.47
CA LEU A 126 -4.77 13.58 -1.30
C LEU A 126 -4.90 15.10 -1.42
N ALA A 127 -4.48 15.68 -2.56
CA ALA A 127 -4.57 17.12 -2.79
C ALA A 127 -6.02 17.63 -2.73
N ARG A 128 -6.97 16.86 -3.28
CA ARG A 128 -8.41 17.18 -3.19
C ARG A 128 -8.90 17.14 -1.73
N LEU A 129 -8.48 16.12 -0.98
CA LEU A 129 -8.83 15.97 0.43
C LEU A 129 -8.24 17.11 1.29
N GLN A 130 -7.02 17.57 1.00
CA GLN A 130 -6.43 18.74 1.66
C GLN A 130 -7.25 20.01 1.43
N LYS A 131 -7.65 20.27 0.19
CA LYS A 131 -8.50 21.42 -0.15
C LYS A 131 -9.82 21.37 0.62
N PHE A 132 -10.43 20.18 0.71
CA PHE A 132 -11.65 19.98 1.48
C PHE A 132 -11.46 20.30 2.97
N PHE A 133 -10.45 19.73 3.64
CA PHE A 133 -10.19 20.02 5.05
C PHE A 133 -9.90 21.49 5.32
N LYS A 134 -9.19 22.16 4.40
CA LYS A 134 -8.93 23.60 4.49
C LYS A 134 -10.22 24.42 4.43
N LEU A 135 -11.15 24.08 3.53
CA LEU A 135 -12.44 24.78 3.40
C LEU A 135 -13.34 24.56 4.62
N GLU A 136 -13.26 23.38 5.22
CA GLU A 136 -14.08 23.01 6.38
C GLU A 136 -13.52 23.50 7.72
N GLY A 137 -12.33 24.09 7.74
CA GLY A 137 -11.72 24.63 8.95
C GLY A 137 -11.32 23.57 9.99
N TYR A 138 -11.25 22.28 9.62
CA TYR A 138 -10.78 21.21 10.52
C TYR A 138 -9.75 20.30 9.86
N TRP A 139 -8.81 19.80 10.66
CA TRP A 139 -7.76 18.90 10.21
C TRP A 139 -7.84 17.55 10.90
N GLN A 140 -7.69 16.48 10.14
CA GLN A 140 -7.64 15.13 10.66
C GLN A 140 -6.20 14.72 10.99
N LYS A 141 -6.03 13.68 11.83
CA LYS A 141 -4.70 13.09 12.06
C LYS A 141 -4.08 12.60 10.75
N ILE A 142 -2.76 12.74 10.61
CA ILE A 142 -2.02 12.35 9.40
C ILE A 142 -2.35 10.91 8.99
N THR A 143 -2.38 9.97 9.95
CA THR A 143 -2.73 8.57 9.71
C THR A 143 -4.10 8.45 9.07
N THR A 144 -5.14 9.02 9.67
CA THR A 144 -6.52 9.05 9.14
C THR A 144 -6.58 9.62 7.71
N GLN A 145 -5.86 10.70 7.43
CA GLN A 145 -5.84 11.31 6.09
C GLN A 145 -5.22 10.38 5.04
N ILE A 146 -4.14 9.68 5.38
CA ILE A 146 -3.48 8.71 4.49
C ILE A 146 -4.37 7.49 4.28
N THR A 147 -4.91 6.91 5.35
CA THR A 147 -5.84 5.78 5.30
C THR A 147 -7.01 6.11 4.39
N PHE A 148 -7.61 7.28 4.60
CA PHE A 148 -8.78 7.69 3.83
C PHE A 148 -8.44 7.95 2.36
N THR A 149 -7.29 8.56 2.08
CA THR A 149 -6.78 8.76 0.72
C THR A 149 -6.64 7.43 -0.03
N ILE A 150 -6.06 6.41 0.61
CA ILE A 150 -5.90 5.09 0.01
C ILE A 150 -7.28 4.43 -0.18
N TYR A 151 -8.15 4.54 0.82
CA TYR A 151 -9.52 4.00 0.77
C TYR A 151 -10.31 4.55 -0.42
N ILE A 152 -10.38 5.87 -0.60
CA ILE A 152 -11.12 6.47 -1.74
C ILE A 152 -10.47 6.13 -3.09
N THR A 153 -9.14 5.97 -3.10
CA THR A 153 -8.40 5.57 -4.31
C THR A 153 -8.78 4.15 -4.74
N ASP A 154 -8.91 3.22 -3.79
CA ASP A 154 -9.31 1.84 -4.06
C ASP A 154 -10.82 1.69 -4.31
N LYS A 155 -11.66 2.38 -3.52
CA LYS A 155 -13.12 2.39 -3.67
C LYS A 155 -13.50 2.78 -5.10
N ASN A 156 -12.89 3.84 -5.62
CA ASN A 156 -13.20 4.35 -6.95
C ASN A 156 -12.42 3.62 -8.08
N ASN A 157 -11.69 2.54 -7.78
CA ASN A 157 -11.01 1.73 -8.79
C ASN A 157 -11.89 0.59 -9.29
N GLN A 158 -12.52 0.78 -10.45
CA GLN A 158 -13.40 -0.22 -11.09
C GLN A 158 -12.62 -1.44 -11.62
N LYS A 159 -11.30 -1.34 -11.85
CA LYS A 159 -10.48 -2.44 -12.36
C LYS A 159 -10.23 -3.56 -11.34
N LYS A 160 -10.65 -3.38 -10.08
CA LYS A 160 -10.41 -4.34 -8.99
C LYS A 160 -11.74 -4.97 -8.57
N HIS A 161 -11.84 -6.28 -8.78
CA HIS A 161 -13.01 -7.09 -8.42
C HIS A 161 -13.32 -7.02 -6.92
N ARG A 162 -12.31 -7.21 -6.07
CA ARG A 162 -12.44 -7.12 -4.61
C ARG A 162 -11.74 -5.88 -4.09
N LYS A 163 -12.35 -5.14 -3.16
CA LYS A 163 -11.74 -3.97 -2.50
C LYS A 163 -10.75 -4.37 -1.42
N ILE A 164 -9.85 -3.45 -1.06
CA ILE A 164 -8.94 -3.63 0.07
C ILE A 164 -9.77 -3.76 1.35
N ILE A 165 -9.43 -4.75 2.18
CA ILE A 165 -10.07 -4.93 3.49
C ILE A 165 -9.73 -3.70 4.35
N GLN A 166 -10.76 -3.02 4.84
CA GLN A 166 -10.60 -1.76 5.57
C GLN A 166 -9.73 -1.92 6.82
N LYS A 167 -9.84 -3.06 7.52
CA LYS A 167 -8.98 -3.39 8.67
C LYS A 167 -7.50 -3.41 8.29
N ASN A 168 -7.13 -4.12 7.23
CA ASN A 168 -5.75 -4.19 6.74
C ASN A 168 -5.20 -2.81 6.40
N LEU A 169 -6.03 -1.96 5.77
CA LEU A 169 -5.63 -0.60 5.44
C LEU A 169 -5.40 0.26 6.70
N ARG A 170 -6.27 0.11 7.70
CA ARG A 170 -6.13 0.77 9.00
C ARG A 170 -4.86 0.33 9.72
N ASN A 171 -4.53 -0.96 9.69
CA ASN A 171 -3.31 -1.49 10.29
C ASN A 171 -2.04 -0.96 9.60
N LEU A 172 -2.01 -0.93 8.26
CA LEU A 172 -0.88 -0.35 7.49
C LEU A 172 -0.56 1.10 7.86
N THR A 173 -1.57 1.85 8.31
CA THR A 173 -1.49 3.29 8.55
C THR A 173 -1.61 3.67 10.01
N SER A 174 -1.79 2.70 10.92
CA SER A 174 -2.08 2.94 12.34
C SER A 174 -3.25 3.90 12.57
N CYS A 175 -4.34 3.71 11.81
CA CYS A 175 -5.55 4.51 11.94
C CYS A 175 -6.63 3.77 12.74
N SER A 176 -7.17 4.43 13.77
CA SER A 176 -8.22 3.84 14.59
C SER A 176 -9.52 3.65 13.81
N ALA A 177 -10.29 2.62 14.18
CA ALA A 177 -11.62 2.37 13.60
C ALA A 177 -12.51 3.60 13.75
N PHE A 178 -12.53 4.18 14.95
CA PHE A 178 -13.33 5.34 15.29
C PHE A 178 -13.02 6.54 14.40
N ALA A 179 -11.74 6.93 14.27
CA ALA A 179 -11.36 8.08 13.45
C ALA A 179 -11.70 7.88 11.97
N PHE A 180 -11.49 6.66 11.45
CA PHE A 180 -11.81 6.30 10.08
C PHE A 180 -13.32 6.39 9.79
N HIS A 181 -14.14 5.75 10.63
CA HIS A 181 -15.60 5.75 10.45
C HIS A 181 -16.22 7.13 10.71
N ARG A 182 -15.70 7.89 11.68
CA ARG A 182 -16.11 9.28 11.91
C ARG A 182 -15.91 10.13 10.66
N LEU A 183 -14.75 10.03 10.00
CA LEU A 183 -14.48 10.77 8.77
C LEU A 183 -15.40 10.33 7.62
N ILE A 184 -15.62 9.02 7.44
CA ILE A 184 -16.59 8.51 6.45
C ILE A 184 -17.96 9.13 6.67
N ASN A 185 -18.47 9.09 7.89
CA ASN A 185 -19.81 9.58 8.22
C ASN A 185 -19.92 11.08 7.98
N GLN A 186 -18.89 11.85 8.34
CA GLN A 186 -18.86 13.29 8.09
C GLN A 186 -18.92 13.61 6.59
N LEU A 187 -18.15 12.88 5.77
CA LEU A 187 -18.14 13.08 4.32
C LEU A 187 -19.45 12.63 3.65
N LYS A 188 -20.07 11.55 4.16
CA LYS A 188 -21.41 11.10 3.71
C LYS A 188 -22.47 12.15 4.00
N ARG A 189 -22.50 12.70 5.22
CA ARG A 189 -23.43 13.78 5.61
C ARG A 189 -23.30 15.02 4.73
N LYS A 190 -22.11 15.26 4.19
CA LYS A 190 -21.81 16.37 3.27
C LYS A 190 -21.99 16.03 1.79
N GLY A 191 -22.45 14.81 1.46
CA GLY A 191 -22.66 14.38 0.07
C GLY A 191 -21.38 14.19 -0.76
N ILE A 192 -20.22 14.12 -0.12
CA ILE A 192 -18.91 14.06 -0.82
C ILE A 192 -18.58 12.63 -1.26
N ILE A 193 -19.04 11.65 -0.47
CA ILE A 193 -18.93 10.24 -0.80
C ILE A 193 -20.31 9.60 -0.70
N VAL A 194 -20.63 8.76 -1.68
CA VAL A 194 -21.83 7.92 -1.74
C VAL A 194 -21.48 6.52 -1.24
#